data_AF-A0A972NDH3-F1
#
_entry.id   AF-A0A972NDH3-F1
#
_cell.length_a   1.000
_cell.length_b   1.000
_cell.length_c   1.000
_cell.angle_alpha   90.00
_cell.angle_beta   90.00
_cell.angle_gamma   90.00
#
_symmetry.space_group_name_H-M   'P 1'
#
loop_
_entity.id
_entity.type
_entity.pdbx_description
1 polymer ?
#
loop_
_entity_poly.entity_id
_entity_poly.type
_entity_poly.pdbx_seq_one_letter_code
_entity_poly.pdbx_strand_id
1 'polypeptide(L)'
;MSGLDDMAETFRRKLEERARAREERLEEDLQALRARGAAETPRPDPPATEHLRAASLGQASAAARSPRVQGLLHLSGAGWLNELDSLFADTFHLARYAEPAKLAYPTVYCESLEEFFTPMVRQFDLSEHARQQMLAEEVAAAREQAERGEGGTLGYNLPGVGCYINGWLLSYGSGVSPRAALEHPEIRPRIVATAVHEKLGHGFLEVYSTLGQVKSRLGATLYEIAARFGLRPAESAVDKLREEQTNLVFKASQLVEEGWATWVENFLPALWQGVPRRFSHRLEDVVKAVKGLPPQVPNAKRVREALLTSLQWLFGEDMPASHQALQAVIVVANVSLEVDEYFGSVLGQPLRYAVGELLYQQAEARVGAYAMPYLALIAANVDPQPEQIGLSDLRDLLSSRPDLNPDARLALLSRLKLENPNDVAELARRAEAELSLTVPPVLKQPRKEER
;
A
#
# COMPACT_ATOMS: atom_id res chain seq x y z
N MET A 1 -33.72 -21.34 -13.58
CA MET A 1 -32.34 -21.45 -13.06
C MET A 1 -31.26 -21.40 -14.16
N SER A 2 -31.54 -21.07 -15.42
CA SER A 2 -30.52 -21.06 -16.50
C SER A 2 -29.80 -19.72 -16.73
N GLY A 3 -30.25 -18.60 -16.15
CA GLY A 3 -29.74 -17.26 -16.52
C GLY A 3 -28.37 -16.86 -15.94
N LEU A 4 -27.94 -17.45 -14.82
CA LEU A 4 -26.65 -17.09 -14.18
C LEU A 4 -25.48 -17.90 -14.74
N ASP A 5 -25.72 -19.17 -15.09
CA ASP A 5 -24.69 -20.02 -15.70
C ASP A 5 -24.42 -19.58 -17.15
N ASP A 6 -25.45 -19.21 -17.91
CA ASP A 6 -25.30 -18.63 -19.26
C ASP A 6 -24.54 -17.30 -19.25
N MET A 7 -24.71 -16.50 -18.19
CA MET A 7 -23.99 -15.23 -18.01
C MET A 7 -22.53 -15.45 -17.65
N ALA A 8 -22.22 -16.43 -16.79
CA ALA A 8 -20.86 -16.81 -16.44
C ALA A 8 -20.09 -17.41 -17.63
N GLU A 9 -20.74 -18.24 -18.44
CA GLU A 9 -20.18 -18.83 -19.66
C GLU A 9 -19.87 -17.75 -20.71
N THR A 10 -20.80 -16.81 -20.90
CA THR A 10 -20.63 -15.69 -21.83
C THR A 10 -19.53 -14.73 -21.38
N PHE A 11 -19.41 -14.50 -20.07
CA PHE A 11 -18.34 -13.68 -19.50
C PHE A 11 -16.96 -14.34 -19.68
N ARG A 12 -16.84 -15.63 -19.39
CA ARG A 12 -15.60 -16.40 -19.57
C ARG A 12 -15.11 -16.36 -21.02
N ARG A 13 -16.01 -16.59 -21.99
CA ARG A 13 -15.68 -16.53 -23.41
C ARG A 13 -15.20 -15.14 -23.85
N LYS A 14 -15.88 -14.08 -23.42
CA LYS A 14 -15.47 -12.69 -23.73
C LYS A 14 -14.14 -12.30 -23.08
N LEU A 15 -13.85 -12.82 -21.88
CA LEU A 15 -12.60 -12.58 -21.18
C LEU A 15 -11.43 -13.27 -21.91
N GLU A 16 -11.61 -14.52 -22.33
CA GLU A 16 -10.61 -15.28 -23.09
C GLU A 16 -10.33 -14.68 -24.47
N GLU A 17 -11.36 -14.24 -25.19
CA GLU A 17 -11.22 -13.52 -26.47
C GLU A 17 -10.45 -12.21 -26.30
N ARG A 18 -10.71 -11.46 -25.22
CA ARG A 18 -9.99 -10.20 -24.92
C ARG A 18 -8.57 -10.42 -24.44
N ALA A 19 -8.31 -11.50 -23.71
CA ALA A 19 -6.96 -11.88 -23.28
C ALA A 19 -6.08 -12.22 -24.49
N ARG A 20 -6.58 -13.04 -25.43
CA ARG A 20 -5.87 -13.36 -26.68
C ARG A 20 -5.60 -12.12 -27.54
N ALA A 21 -6.61 -11.27 -27.73
CA ALA A 21 -6.46 -10.03 -28.50
C ALA A 21 -5.54 -8.98 -27.83
N ARG A 22 -5.23 -9.14 -26.54
CA ARG A 22 -4.26 -8.32 -25.80
C ARG A 22 -2.86 -8.90 -25.89
N GLU A 23 -2.73 -10.21 -25.85
CA GLU A 23 -1.46 -10.93 -26.01
C GLU A 23 -0.89 -10.74 -27.42
N GLU A 24 -1.74 -10.82 -28.45
CA GLU A 24 -1.35 -10.55 -29.85
C GLU A 24 -0.85 -9.10 -30.04
N ARG A 25 -1.53 -8.11 -29.45
CA ARG A 25 -1.10 -6.71 -29.50
C ARG A 25 0.20 -6.44 -28.72
N LEU A 26 0.38 -7.12 -27.59
CA LEU A 26 1.60 -7.01 -26.81
C LEU A 26 2.80 -7.59 -27.56
N GLU A 27 2.61 -8.70 -28.29
CA GLU A 27 3.64 -9.29 -29.16
C GLU A 27 4.02 -8.32 -30.30
N GLU A 28 3.03 -7.68 -30.93
CA GLU A 28 3.25 -6.63 -31.95
C GLU A 28 4.02 -5.42 -31.40
N ASP A 29 3.62 -4.91 -30.22
CA ASP A 29 4.29 -3.78 -29.56
C ASP A 29 5.73 -4.12 -29.15
N LEU A 30 5.97 -5.34 -28.66
CA LEU A 30 7.30 -5.82 -28.30
C LEU A 30 8.19 -6.00 -29.55
N GLN A 31 7.64 -6.48 -30.67
CA GLN A 31 8.37 -6.54 -31.93
C GLN A 31 8.71 -5.14 -32.45
N ALA A 32 7.80 -4.17 -32.34
CA ALA A 32 8.05 -2.78 -32.70
C ALA A 32 9.13 -2.13 -31.83
N LEU A 33 9.15 -2.42 -30.52
CA LEU A 33 10.19 -1.96 -29.59
C LEU A 33 11.55 -2.60 -29.87
N ARG A 34 11.61 -3.90 -30.17
CA ARG A 34 12.85 -4.58 -30.56
C ARG A 34 13.43 -4.02 -31.86
N ALA A 35 12.57 -3.71 -32.85
CA ALA A 35 12.99 -3.07 -34.09
C ALA A 35 13.54 -1.65 -33.89
N ARG A 36 13.01 -0.90 -32.91
CA ARG A 36 13.52 0.43 -32.53
C ARG A 36 14.83 0.34 -31.75
N GLY A 37 14.94 -0.60 -30.80
CA GLY A 37 16.16 -0.82 -30.02
C GLY A 37 17.34 -1.34 -30.85
N ALA A 38 17.08 -2.04 -31.96
CA ALA A 38 18.13 -2.46 -32.89
C ALA A 38 18.65 -1.33 -33.81
N ALA A 39 17.96 -0.19 -33.89
CA ALA A 39 18.33 0.95 -34.72
C ALA A 39 19.17 2.01 -33.98
N GLU A 40 19.33 1.89 -32.66
CA GLU A 40 20.16 2.80 -31.85
C GLU A 40 21.54 2.19 -31.60
N THR A 41 22.52 2.57 -32.42
CA THR A 41 23.94 2.33 -32.12
C THR A 41 24.37 3.07 -30.85
N PRO A 42 25.17 2.46 -29.95
CA PRO A 42 25.59 3.09 -28.70
C PRO A 42 26.50 4.30 -28.98
N ARG A 43 26.21 5.45 -28.37
CA ARG A 43 27.17 6.56 -28.27
C ARG A 43 28.24 6.20 -27.23
N PRO A 44 29.51 6.57 -27.47
CA PRO A 44 30.58 6.34 -26.49
C PRO A 44 30.46 7.30 -25.31
N ASP A 45 30.69 6.77 -24.11
CA ASP A 45 30.67 7.52 -22.85
C ASP A 45 31.76 8.61 -22.79
N PRO A 46 31.47 9.78 -22.18
CA PRO A 46 32.50 10.76 -21.86
C PRO A 46 33.30 10.32 -20.60
N PRO A 47 34.58 10.71 -20.50
CA PRO A 47 35.46 10.22 -19.46
C PRO A 47 35.19 10.87 -18.10
N ALA A 48 35.41 10.08 -17.05
CA ALA A 48 35.35 10.50 -15.65
C ALA A 48 36.38 11.59 -15.33
N THR A 49 35.96 12.63 -14.61
CA THR A 49 36.88 13.57 -13.95
C THR A 49 36.46 13.78 -12.49
N GLU A 50 37.39 13.43 -11.60
CA GLU A 50 37.49 13.81 -10.19
C GLU A 50 37.72 15.33 -10.02
N HIS A 51 37.53 15.79 -8.76
CA HIS A 51 37.82 17.11 -8.16
C HIS A 51 36.61 18.07 -8.13
N LEU A 52 36.14 18.62 -6.99
CA LEU A 52 36.83 19.14 -5.80
C LEU A 52 35.94 19.16 -4.55
N ARG A 53 36.61 19.07 -3.39
CA ARG A 53 36.11 19.31 -2.03
C ARG A 53 36.10 20.80 -1.66
N ALA A 54 35.12 21.14 -0.82
CA ALA A 54 35.16 22.00 0.38
C ALA A 54 35.00 23.54 0.33
N ALA A 55 34.21 23.99 1.32
CA ALA A 55 34.15 25.28 2.05
C ALA A 55 32.98 26.22 1.67
N SER A 56 32.25 26.89 2.57
CA SER A 56 32.01 26.81 4.02
C SER A 56 30.92 27.85 4.37
N LEU A 57 30.04 27.49 5.31
CA LEU A 57 29.40 28.33 6.35
C LEU A 57 28.52 29.55 6.00
N GLY A 58 27.26 29.46 6.45
CA GLY A 58 26.41 30.57 6.90
C GLY A 58 25.33 30.07 7.90
N GLN A 59 25.49 30.42 9.18
CA GLN A 59 24.62 30.16 10.34
C GLN A 59 23.26 30.90 10.19
N ALA A 60 22.10 30.56 10.76
CA ALA A 60 21.66 30.10 12.09
C ALA A 60 20.22 29.51 11.94
N SER A 61 19.67 28.59 12.74
CA SER A 61 19.38 28.70 14.18
C SER A 61 19.12 27.30 14.75
N ALA A 62 19.46 27.13 16.03
CA ALA A 62 19.47 25.86 16.76
C ALA A 62 18.08 25.41 17.24
N ALA A 63 17.77 24.14 17.02
CA ALA A 63 16.81 23.37 17.83
C ALA A 63 17.33 21.93 17.99
N ALA A 64 17.55 21.55 19.25
CA ALA A 64 17.86 20.23 19.82
C ALA A 64 18.37 19.11 18.89
N ARG A 65 19.69 18.90 18.90
CA ARG A 65 20.31 17.66 18.40
C ARG A 65 20.13 16.55 19.44
N SER A 66 19.35 15.52 19.11
CA SER A 66 19.33 14.27 19.85
C SER A 66 20.71 13.59 19.85
N PRO A 67 21.09 12.87 20.92
CA PRO A 67 22.41 12.25 21.02
C PRO A 67 22.54 11.14 19.97
N ARG A 68 23.57 11.20 19.13
CA ARG A 68 23.99 10.09 18.27
C ARG A 68 24.61 8.99 19.12
N VAL A 69 23.88 7.91 19.37
CA VAL A 69 24.48 6.66 19.86
C VAL A 69 25.02 5.90 18.65
N GLN A 70 26.34 5.97 18.47
CA GLN A 70 27.10 4.96 17.74
C GLN A 70 27.10 3.67 18.57
N GLY A 71 26.54 2.59 18.02
CA GLY A 71 26.62 1.24 18.61
C GLY A 71 25.33 0.47 18.38
N LEU A 72 25.43 -0.67 17.67
CA LEU A 72 24.36 -1.62 17.29
C LEU A 72 23.51 -1.27 16.05
N LEU A 73 24.14 -0.70 15.02
CA LEU A 73 23.57 -0.70 13.68
C LEU A 73 24.63 -1.20 12.70
N HIS A 74 24.90 -2.51 12.73
CA HIS A 74 25.48 -3.21 11.59
C HIS A 74 24.37 -3.33 10.52
N LEU A 75 23.97 -2.19 9.94
CA LEU A 75 22.95 -2.10 8.90
C LEU A 75 23.49 -2.79 7.65
N SER A 76 23.10 -4.04 7.48
CA SER A 76 23.83 -4.99 6.67
C SER A 76 23.49 -4.83 5.19
N GLY A 77 24.32 -4.09 4.46
CA GLY A 77 24.75 -4.42 3.09
C GLY A 77 23.73 -4.51 1.93
N ALA A 78 22.44 -4.20 2.10
CA ALA A 78 21.47 -4.20 1.02
C ALA A 78 21.22 -2.79 0.46
N GLY A 79 22.30 -2.10 0.04
CA GLY A 79 22.19 -0.76 -0.57
C GLY A 79 21.23 -0.71 -1.76
N TRP A 80 21.05 -1.86 -2.43
CA TRP A 80 20.12 -2.06 -3.53
C TRP A 80 18.64 -1.91 -3.13
N LEU A 81 18.26 -2.06 -1.85
CA LEU A 81 16.88 -1.80 -1.42
C LEU A 81 16.51 -0.32 -1.60
N ASN A 82 17.48 0.59 -1.54
CA ASN A 82 17.26 2.01 -1.81
C ASN A 82 17.18 2.30 -3.33
N GLU A 83 17.64 1.39 -4.20
CA GLU A 83 17.45 1.51 -5.65
C GLU A 83 15.97 1.39 -6.02
N LEU A 84 15.16 0.68 -5.22
CA LEU A 84 13.71 0.58 -5.40
C LEU A 84 13.04 1.96 -5.32
N ASP A 85 13.51 2.84 -4.44
CA ASP A 85 12.97 4.20 -4.31
C ASP A 85 13.23 5.00 -5.59
N SER A 86 14.44 4.89 -6.14
CA SER A 86 14.83 5.59 -7.37
C SER A 86 14.07 5.03 -8.55
N LEU A 87 13.99 3.70 -8.68
CA LEU A 87 13.19 3.04 -9.71
C LEU A 87 11.72 3.48 -9.64
N PHE A 88 11.12 3.53 -8.45
CA PHE A 88 9.76 4.01 -8.27
C PHE A 88 9.60 5.48 -8.68
N ALA A 89 10.49 6.35 -8.19
CA ALA A 89 10.46 7.77 -8.50
C ALA A 89 10.62 8.04 -10.01
N ASP A 90 11.52 7.32 -10.68
CA ASP A 90 11.78 7.47 -12.10
C ASP A 90 10.63 6.90 -12.94
N THR A 91 10.17 5.69 -12.61
CA THR A 91 9.08 5.00 -13.32
C THR A 91 7.81 5.82 -13.32
N PHE A 92 7.48 6.47 -12.20
CA PHE A 92 6.27 7.27 -12.07
C PHE A 92 6.52 8.77 -12.29
N HIS A 93 7.74 9.19 -12.64
CA HIS A 93 8.17 10.60 -12.71
C HIS A 93 7.70 11.41 -11.49
N LEU A 94 7.94 10.88 -10.31
CA LEU A 94 7.44 11.43 -9.05
C LEU A 94 7.85 12.90 -8.86
N ALA A 95 9.04 13.29 -9.32
CA ALA A 95 9.54 14.67 -9.25
C ALA A 95 8.62 15.71 -9.91
N ARG A 96 7.80 15.30 -10.89
CA ARG A 96 6.84 16.19 -11.55
C ARG A 96 5.66 16.57 -10.65
N TYR A 97 5.33 15.75 -9.67
CA TYR A 97 4.10 15.90 -8.87
C TYR A 97 4.32 15.84 -7.36
N ALA A 98 5.49 15.41 -6.91
CA ALA A 98 5.84 15.30 -5.51
C ALA A 98 7.35 15.51 -5.32
N GLU A 99 7.81 15.55 -4.07
CA GLU A 99 9.22 15.73 -3.74
C GLU A 99 9.84 14.37 -3.35
N PRO A 100 10.62 13.71 -4.23
CA PRO A 100 11.12 12.36 -3.97
C PRO A 100 11.90 12.24 -2.67
N ALA A 101 12.56 13.32 -2.24
CA ALA A 101 13.33 13.38 -1.00
C ALA A 101 12.51 13.03 0.26
N LYS A 102 11.17 13.16 0.23
CA LYS A 102 10.33 12.78 1.38
C LYS A 102 10.29 11.26 1.63
N LEU A 103 10.65 10.43 0.65
CA LEU A 103 10.83 8.98 0.79
C LEU A 103 12.28 8.56 1.04
N ALA A 104 13.23 9.49 1.10
CA ALA A 104 14.66 9.19 1.17
C ALA A 104 15.16 8.72 2.56
N TYR A 105 14.25 8.32 3.46
CA TYR A 105 14.60 7.65 4.71
C TYR A 105 15.00 6.18 4.44
N PRO A 106 15.83 5.55 5.28
CA PRO A 106 16.43 4.25 4.96
C PRO A 106 15.43 3.10 4.97
N THR A 107 15.63 2.12 4.09
CA THR A 107 15.09 0.77 4.24
C THR A 107 16.11 -0.10 4.98
N VAL A 108 15.70 -0.72 6.08
CA VAL A 108 16.53 -1.45 7.03
C VAL A 108 16.13 -2.91 7.07
N TYR A 109 17.03 -3.80 6.67
CA TYR A 109 16.88 -5.23 6.85
C TYR A 109 17.37 -5.64 8.24
N CYS A 110 16.48 -6.19 9.06
CA CYS A 110 16.78 -6.62 10.43
C CYS A 110 17.04 -8.12 10.45
N GLU A 111 18.25 -8.52 10.84
CA GLU A 111 18.66 -9.93 10.93
C GLU A 111 18.17 -10.59 12.23
N SER A 112 17.78 -9.80 13.23
CA SER A 112 17.21 -10.28 14.49
C SER A 112 15.89 -9.59 14.84
N LEU A 113 15.13 -10.22 15.75
CA LEU A 113 13.91 -9.63 16.29
C LEU A 113 14.24 -8.38 17.12
N GLU A 114 15.35 -8.37 17.83
CA GLU A 114 15.82 -7.23 18.62
C GLU A 114 16.07 -6.01 17.71
N GLU A 115 16.73 -6.20 16.57
CA GLU A 115 16.93 -5.15 15.57
C GLU A 115 15.60 -4.65 14.99
N PHE A 116 14.66 -5.57 14.77
CA PHE A 116 13.35 -5.26 14.21
C PHE A 116 12.45 -4.47 15.18
N PHE A 117 12.39 -4.85 16.46
CA PHE A 117 11.52 -4.23 17.45
C PHE A 117 12.11 -2.95 18.08
N THR A 118 13.45 -2.82 18.16
CA THR A 118 14.10 -1.67 18.81
C THR A 118 13.60 -0.29 18.33
N PRO A 119 13.45 0.00 17.02
CA PRO A 119 12.99 1.30 16.55
C PRO A 119 11.57 1.64 16.99
N MET A 120 10.70 0.62 17.14
CA MET A 120 9.34 0.77 17.64
C MET A 120 9.33 1.07 19.14
N VAL A 121 10.05 0.28 19.94
CA VAL A 121 10.10 0.49 21.40
C VAL A 121 10.68 1.87 21.76
N ARG A 122 11.58 2.41 20.91
CA ARG A 122 12.13 3.77 21.07
C ARG A 122 11.13 4.91 20.85
N GLN A 123 9.96 4.65 20.25
CA GLN A 123 8.93 5.67 20.07
C GLN A 123 8.20 5.99 21.38
N PHE A 124 8.29 5.11 22.38
CA PHE A 124 7.66 5.31 23.68
C PHE A 124 8.58 6.08 24.62
N ASP A 125 7.97 6.98 25.39
CA ASP A 125 8.63 7.70 26.48
C ASP A 125 8.78 6.79 27.72
N LEU A 126 9.71 5.85 27.60
CA LEU A 126 10.01 4.84 28.62
C LEU A 126 11.41 5.04 29.18
N SER A 127 11.57 4.68 30.46
CA SER A 127 12.90 4.49 31.05
C SER A 127 13.68 3.40 30.31
N GLU A 128 15.01 3.44 30.36
CA GLU A 128 15.84 2.44 29.69
C GLU A 128 15.57 1.01 30.16
N HIS A 129 15.27 0.83 31.45
CA HIS A 129 14.89 -0.48 31.99
C HIS A 129 13.55 -0.97 31.45
N ALA A 130 12.52 -0.11 31.44
CA ALA A 130 11.20 -0.43 30.90
C ALA A 130 11.27 -0.73 29.39
N ARG A 131 12.12 0.00 28.66
CA ARG A 131 12.39 -0.24 27.23
C ARG A 131 13.01 -1.61 27.00
N GLN A 132 14.01 -1.99 27.78
CA GLN A 132 14.64 -3.31 27.67
C GLN A 132 13.68 -4.45 28.01
N GLN A 133 12.83 -4.26 29.03
CA GLN A 133 11.81 -5.22 29.40
C GLN A 133 10.79 -5.41 28.27
N MET A 134 10.23 -4.30 27.75
CA MET A 134 9.28 -4.34 26.63
C MET A 134 9.89 -5.00 25.40
N LEU A 135 11.13 -4.67 25.05
CA LEU A 135 11.82 -5.31 23.93
C LEU A 135 11.94 -6.83 24.12
N ALA A 136 12.27 -7.28 25.34
CA ALA A 136 12.36 -8.71 25.64
C ALA A 136 11.01 -9.42 25.55
N GLU A 137 9.93 -8.79 26.04
CA GLU A 137 8.55 -9.29 25.94
C GLU A 137 8.13 -9.45 24.47
N GLU A 138 8.40 -8.45 23.63
CA GLU A 138 8.07 -8.49 22.21
C GLU A 138 8.83 -9.56 21.43
N VAL A 139 10.13 -9.69 21.71
CA VAL A 139 10.96 -10.73 21.10
C VAL A 139 10.45 -12.12 21.51
N ALA A 140 10.04 -12.30 22.77
CA ALA A 140 9.51 -13.57 23.24
C ALA A 140 8.15 -13.90 22.59
N ALA A 141 7.23 -12.94 22.54
CA ALA A 141 5.92 -13.11 21.92
C ALA A 141 6.02 -13.45 20.43
N ALA A 142 6.90 -12.74 19.69
CA ALA A 142 7.12 -12.99 18.26
C ALA A 142 7.72 -14.38 17.98
N ARG A 143 8.60 -14.88 18.86
CA ARG A 143 9.12 -16.26 18.77
C ARG A 143 8.02 -17.28 18.99
N GLU A 144 7.21 -17.08 20.02
CA GLU A 144 6.10 -17.97 20.35
C GLU A 144 5.07 -18.04 19.22
N GLN A 145 4.72 -16.89 18.63
CA GLN A 145 3.82 -16.83 17.48
C GLN A 145 4.36 -17.59 16.26
N ALA A 146 5.66 -17.41 15.96
CA ALA A 146 6.32 -18.11 14.87
C ALA A 146 6.38 -19.64 15.11
N GLU A 147 6.64 -20.08 16.34
CA GLU A 147 6.64 -21.49 16.74
C GLU A 147 5.25 -22.12 16.62
N ARG A 148 4.19 -21.36 16.90
CA ARG A 148 2.79 -21.79 16.71
C ARG A 148 2.34 -21.80 15.25
N GLY A 149 3.15 -21.27 14.33
CA GLY A 149 2.82 -21.16 12.91
C GLY A 149 1.76 -20.08 12.62
N GLU A 150 1.54 -19.16 13.55
CA GLU A 150 0.53 -18.08 13.46
C GLU A 150 1.00 -16.87 12.63
N GLY A 151 2.12 -17.02 11.90
CA GLY A 151 2.72 -15.94 11.12
C GLY A 151 3.35 -14.85 11.98
N GLY A 152 3.38 -13.62 11.47
CA GLY A 152 3.90 -12.46 12.19
C GLY A 152 4.07 -11.24 11.28
N THR A 153 4.54 -10.14 11.87
CA THR A 153 4.77 -8.88 11.14
C THR A 153 6.08 -8.98 10.33
N LEU A 154 5.97 -8.97 9.00
CA LEU A 154 7.11 -9.08 8.07
C LEU A 154 7.85 -7.75 7.88
N GLY A 155 7.17 -6.63 8.05
CA GLY A 155 7.75 -5.30 7.95
C GLY A 155 6.87 -4.24 8.57
N TYR A 156 7.42 -3.05 8.76
CA TYR A 156 6.65 -1.85 9.09
C TYR A 156 7.36 -0.60 8.60
N ASN A 157 6.59 0.45 8.38
CA ASN A 157 7.08 1.76 7.99
C ASN A 157 6.92 2.78 9.13
N LEU A 158 8.00 3.48 9.48
CA LEU A 158 7.98 4.70 10.29
C LEU A 158 8.39 5.87 9.40
N PRO A 159 7.44 6.67 8.86
CA PRO A 159 7.76 7.72 7.92
C PRO A 159 8.82 8.69 8.44
N GLY A 160 9.79 9.01 7.58
CA GLY A 160 10.89 9.90 7.92
C GLY A 160 11.94 9.30 8.87
N VAL A 161 11.69 8.12 9.45
CA VAL A 161 12.63 7.42 10.33
C VAL A 161 13.25 6.23 9.61
N GLY A 162 12.43 5.32 9.09
CA GLY A 162 12.90 4.10 8.44
C GLY A 162 11.77 3.14 8.07
N CYS A 163 11.98 2.34 7.03
CA CYS A 163 11.19 1.14 6.75
C CYS A 163 11.98 -0.07 7.22
N TYR A 164 11.41 -0.89 8.09
CA TYR A 164 12.11 -2.01 8.74
C TYR A 164 11.54 -3.33 8.27
N ILE A 165 12.41 -4.26 7.88
CA ILE A 165 12.05 -5.56 7.31
C ILE A 165 12.53 -6.67 8.25
N ASN A 166 11.62 -7.55 8.64
CA ASN A 166 11.86 -8.65 9.57
C ASN A 166 12.54 -9.82 8.85
N GLY A 167 13.85 -9.71 8.65
CA GLY A 167 14.67 -10.75 8.02
C GLY A 167 14.71 -12.06 8.80
N TRP A 168 14.63 -11.98 10.13
CA TRP A 168 14.49 -13.15 10.99
C TRP A 168 13.23 -13.96 10.65
N LEU A 169 12.07 -13.32 10.59
CA LEU A 169 10.81 -14.01 10.31
C LEU A 169 10.73 -14.51 8.86
N LEU A 170 11.24 -13.73 7.89
CA LEU A 170 11.27 -14.11 6.48
C LEU A 170 12.12 -15.36 6.21
N SER A 171 13.13 -15.62 7.05
CA SER A 171 13.99 -16.80 6.98
C SER A 171 13.61 -17.90 7.97
N TYR A 172 12.65 -17.65 8.86
CA TYR A 172 12.24 -18.59 9.89
C TYR A 172 11.73 -19.91 9.29
N GLY A 173 12.18 -21.03 9.86
CA GLY A 173 11.81 -22.37 9.40
C GLY A 173 12.45 -22.83 8.08
N SER A 174 13.15 -21.96 7.35
CA SER A 174 13.76 -22.29 6.04
C SER A 174 15.14 -22.97 6.14
N GLY A 175 15.77 -22.94 7.32
CA GLY A 175 17.17 -23.37 7.49
C GLY A 175 18.21 -22.41 6.90
N VAL A 176 17.77 -21.29 6.31
CA VAL A 176 18.62 -20.21 5.78
C VAL A 176 18.81 -19.16 6.86
N SER A 177 20.03 -18.65 7.04
CA SER A 177 20.23 -17.53 7.96
C SER A 177 19.64 -16.22 7.37
N PRO A 178 19.21 -15.26 8.20
CA PRO A 178 18.71 -13.97 7.72
C PRO A 178 19.68 -13.28 6.75
N ARG A 179 20.99 -13.28 7.07
CA ARG A 179 22.01 -12.76 6.17
C ARG A 179 22.03 -13.44 4.80
N ALA A 180 21.95 -14.76 4.77
CA ALA A 180 21.94 -15.53 3.53
C ALA A 180 20.64 -15.37 2.74
N ALA A 181 19.53 -15.05 3.41
CA ALA A 181 18.22 -14.85 2.79
C ALA A 181 18.20 -13.68 1.79
N LEU A 182 19.07 -12.67 1.96
CA LEU A 182 19.22 -11.55 1.03
C LEU A 182 19.59 -11.99 -0.40
N GLU A 183 20.30 -13.10 -0.53
CA GLU A 183 20.70 -13.68 -1.82
C GLU A 183 19.96 -14.97 -2.15
N HIS A 184 19.08 -15.45 -1.25
CA HIS A 184 18.36 -16.70 -1.45
C HIS A 184 17.25 -16.53 -2.50
N PRO A 185 17.21 -17.35 -3.57
CA PRO A 185 16.33 -17.12 -4.71
C PRO A 185 14.83 -17.14 -4.37
N GLU A 186 14.43 -17.88 -3.33
CA GLU A 186 13.02 -17.98 -2.92
C GLU A 186 12.63 -16.94 -1.85
N ILE A 187 13.58 -16.45 -1.06
CA ILE A 187 13.29 -15.53 0.06
C ILE A 187 13.51 -14.08 -0.36
N ARG A 188 14.53 -13.83 -1.19
CA ARG A 188 14.83 -12.50 -1.72
C ARG A 188 13.62 -11.83 -2.37
N PRO A 189 12.82 -12.47 -3.24
CA PRO A 189 11.62 -11.84 -3.80
C PRO A 189 10.63 -11.39 -2.72
N ARG A 190 10.48 -12.16 -1.64
CA ARG A 190 9.61 -11.80 -0.51
C ARG A 190 10.16 -10.59 0.25
N ILE A 191 11.48 -10.51 0.46
CA ILE A 191 12.13 -9.33 1.07
C ILE A 191 11.85 -8.07 0.24
N VAL A 192 12.00 -8.15 -1.09
CA VAL A 192 11.70 -7.04 -2.00
C VAL A 192 10.23 -6.65 -1.92
N ALA A 193 9.34 -7.63 -2.04
CA ALA A 193 7.90 -7.43 -1.98
C ALA A 193 7.50 -6.71 -0.68
N THR A 194 7.99 -7.18 0.49
CA THR A 194 7.74 -6.53 1.78
C THR A 194 8.28 -5.11 1.83
N ALA A 195 9.51 -4.85 1.35
CA ALA A 195 10.06 -3.50 1.34
C ALA A 195 9.23 -2.53 0.48
N VAL A 196 8.79 -2.99 -0.69
CA VAL A 196 7.93 -2.21 -1.59
C VAL A 196 6.56 -1.98 -0.94
N HIS A 197 5.94 -3.00 -0.37
CA HIS A 197 4.64 -2.92 0.30
C HIS A 197 4.65 -1.88 1.43
N GLU A 198 5.64 -1.97 2.33
CA GLU A 198 5.71 -1.10 3.50
C GLU A 198 6.08 0.34 3.12
N LYS A 199 7.17 0.52 2.37
CA LYS A 199 7.71 1.85 2.10
C LYS A 199 6.99 2.56 0.96
N LEU A 200 6.85 1.89 -0.19
CA LEU A 200 6.30 2.47 -1.41
C LEU A 200 4.79 2.28 -1.51
N GLY A 201 4.24 1.32 -0.78
CA GLY A 201 2.82 1.18 -0.50
C GLY A 201 2.37 2.16 0.58
N HIS A 202 2.49 1.77 1.85
CA HIS A 202 2.00 2.57 2.97
C HIS A 202 2.75 3.90 3.13
N GLY A 203 4.09 3.88 3.14
CA GLY A 203 4.88 5.10 3.33
C GLY A 203 4.63 6.18 2.27
N PHE A 204 4.39 5.79 1.02
CA PHE A 204 4.00 6.73 -0.05
C PHE A 204 2.69 7.46 0.28
N LEU A 205 1.64 6.73 0.67
CA LEU A 205 0.36 7.34 1.03
C LEU A 205 0.49 8.19 2.30
N GLU A 206 1.22 7.71 3.30
CA GLU A 206 1.40 8.42 4.58
C GLU A 206 2.11 9.76 4.38
N VAL A 207 3.10 9.82 3.47
CA VAL A 207 3.92 11.01 3.23
C VAL A 207 3.29 12.01 2.24
N TYR A 208 2.58 11.53 1.21
CA TYR A 208 2.11 12.40 0.12
C TYR A 208 0.60 12.64 0.08
N SER A 209 -0.21 11.82 0.75
CA SER A 209 -1.66 12.00 0.74
C SER A 209 -2.16 12.90 1.87
N THR A 210 -3.33 13.50 1.66
CA THR A 210 -4.03 14.27 2.69
C THR A 210 -4.49 13.36 3.84
N LEU A 211 -4.94 12.14 3.52
CA LEU A 211 -5.26 11.11 4.52
C LEU A 211 -4.04 10.78 5.40
N GLY A 212 -2.85 10.66 4.81
CA GLY A 212 -1.59 10.46 5.54
C GLY A 212 -1.33 11.59 6.54
N GLN A 213 -1.52 12.84 6.12
CA GLN A 213 -1.42 13.99 7.02
C GLN A 213 -2.45 13.96 8.16
N VAL A 214 -3.69 13.55 7.87
CA VAL A 214 -4.74 13.36 8.89
C VAL A 214 -4.31 12.30 9.91
N LYS A 215 -3.82 11.14 9.45
CA LYS A 215 -3.32 10.06 10.31
C LYS A 215 -2.14 10.52 11.16
N SER A 216 -1.18 11.26 10.59
CA SER A 216 -0.07 11.83 11.36
C SER A 216 -0.54 12.82 12.43
N ARG A 217 -1.51 13.70 12.12
CA ARG A 217 -2.08 14.63 13.11
C ARG A 217 -2.81 13.91 14.24
N LEU A 218 -3.44 12.78 13.94
CA LEU A 218 -4.08 11.92 14.94
C LEU A 218 -3.07 11.10 15.74
N GLY A 219 -1.79 11.07 15.40
CA GLY A 219 -0.81 10.19 16.02
C GLY A 219 -1.06 8.71 15.73
N ALA A 220 -1.71 8.39 14.60
CA ALA A 220 -2.16 7.05 14.25
C ALA A 220 -1.03 6.02 14.31
N THR A 221 0.15 6.36 13.79
CA THR A 221 1.34 5.50 13.82
C THR A 221 1.68 5.07 15.26
N LEU A 222 1.60 5.98 16.24
CA LEU A 222 1.85 5.65 17.64
C LEU A 222 0.76 4.75 18.23
N TYR A 223 -0.51 4.99 17.88
CA TYR A 223 -1.62 4.14 18.31
C TYR A 223 -1.53 2.73 17.72
N GLU A 224 -1.24 2.61 16.42
CA GLU A 224 -1.08 1.32 15.73
C GLU A 224 0.08 0.52 16.30
N ILE A 225 1.22 1.17 16.55
CA ILE A 225 2.37 0.56 17.24
C ILE A 225 1.94 0.10 18.64
N ALA A 226 1.32 0.96 19.44
CA ALA A 226 0.92 0.62 20.80
C ALA A 226 -0.10 -0.53 20.86
N ALA A 227 -1.08 -0.55 19.95
CA ALA A 227 -2.10 -1.59 19.85
C ALA A 227 -1.50 -2.96 19.49
N ARG A 228 -0.49 -3.00 18.61
CA ARG A 228 0.24 -4.24 18.25
C ARG A 228 0.95 -4.89 19.45
N PHE A 229 1.22 -4.12 20.50
CA PHE A 229 1.97 -4.53 21.68
C PHE A 229 1.11 -4.65 22.95
N GLY A 230 -0.22 -4.60 22.80
CA GLY A 230 -1.14 -4.64 23.94
C GLY A 230 -0.96 -3.47 24.92
N LEU A 231 -0.22 -2.43 24.51
CA LEU A 231 -0.03 -1.22 25.30
C LEU A 231 -1.26 -0.36 25.14
N ARG A 232 -1.73 0.22 26.24
CA ARG A 232 -2.69 1.30 26.17
C ARG A 232 -1.92 2.61 26.08
N PRO A 233 -1.79 3.23 24.90
CA PRO A 233 -1.25 4.58 24.83
C PRO A 233 -2.22 5.58 25.51
N ALA A 234 -3.47 5.18 25.73
CA ALA A 234 -4.56 6.04 26.16
C ALA A 234 -4.90 5.88 27.64
N GLU A 235 -4.23 6.67 28.48
CA GLU A 235 -4.63 6.85 29.88
C GLU A 235 -5.66 7.98 30.05
N SER A 236 -5.68 8.96 29.13
CA SER A 236 -6.63 10.08 29.17
C SER A 236 -7.85 9.88 28.27
N ALA A 237 -8.93 10.62 28.54
CA ALA A 237 -10.12 10.62 27.69
C ALA A 237 -9.84 11.16 26.27
N VAL A 238 -8.86 12.07 26.13
CA VAL A 238 -8.46 12.63 24.84
C VAL A 238 -7.76 11.56 24.01
N ASP A 239 -6.88 10.77 24.62
CA ASP A 239 -6.15 9.72 23.91
C ASP A 239 -7.09 8.62 23.42
N LYS A 240 -8.09 8.24 24.23
CA LYS A 240 -9.14 7.28 23.81
C LYS A 240 -9.95 7.81 22.64
N LEU A 241 -10.31 9.10 22.66
CA LEU A 241 -11.00 9.71 21.53
C LEU A 241 -10.12 9.68 20.27
N ARG A 242 -8.82 9.97 20.38
CA ARG A 242 -7.89 9.93 19.24
C ARG A 242 -7.67 8.51 18.72
N GLU A 243 -7.62 7.51 19.59
CA GLU A 243 -7.60 6.10 19.23
C GLU A 243 -8.87 5.71 18.45
N GLU A 244 -10.05 6.06 18.96
CA GLU A 244 -11.32 5.76 18.29
C GLU A 244 -11.46 6.49 16.95
N GLN A 245 -10.99 7.74 16.85
CA GLN A 245 -10.95 8.49 15.60
C GLN A 245 -9.98 7.88 14.60
N THR A 246 -8.80 7.48 15.04
CA THR A 246 -7.81 6.75 14.23
C THR A 246 -8.41 5.46 13.68
N ASN A 247 -9.08 4.69 14.53
CA ASN A 247 -9.73 3.43 14.13
C ASN A 247 -10.84 3.65 13.10
N LEU A 248 -11.62 4.74 13.19
CA LEU A 248 -12.62 5.06 12.17
C LEU A 248 -11.98 5.42 10.84
N VAL A 249 -10.94 6.27 10.85
CA VAL A 249 -10.21 6.66 9.63
C VAL A 249 -9.55 5.45 8.99
N PHE A 250 -8.88 4.61 9.78
CA PHE A 250 -8.25 3.36 9.33
C PHE A 250 -9.26 2.42 8.67
N LYS A 251 -10.41 2.16 9.32
CA LYS A 251 -11.45 1.30 8.74
C LYS A 251 -12.02 1.82 7.43
N ALA A 252 -12.08 3.14 7.24
CA ALA A 252 -12.63 3.75 6.03
C ALA A 252 -11.64 3.78 4.85
N SER A 253 -10.38 3.37 5.05
CA SER A 253 -9.28 3.50 4.09
C SER A 253 -8.55 2.19 3.78
N GLN A 254 -9.08 1.05 4.21
CA GLN A 254 -8.41 -0.23 4.07
C GLN A 254 -8.22 -0.66 2.62
N LEU A 255 -9.22 -0.45 1.76
CA LEU A 255 -9.11 -0.85 0.35
C LEU A 255 -8.13 0.03 -0.41
N VAL A 256 -8.08 1.33 -0.12
CA VAL A 256 -7.14 2.25 -0.75
C VAL A 256 -5.70 1.99 -0.32
N GLU A 257 -5.47 1.73 0.96
CA GLU A 257 -4.13 1.54 1.52
C GLU A 257 -3.58 0.16 1.20
N GLU A 258 -4.29 -0.91 1.59
CA GLU A 258 -3.85 -2.28 1.34
C GLU A 258 -3.86 -2.60 -0.15
N GLY A 259 -4.87 -2.12 -0.88
CA GLY A 259 -4.95 -2.31 -2.33
C GLY A 259 -3.79 -1.64 -3.07
N TRP A 260 -3.39 -0.44 -2.66
CA TRP A 260 -2.22 0.24 -3.24
C TRP A 260 -0.95 -0.52 -2.92
N ALA A 261 -0.75 -0.86 -1.64
CA ALA A 261 0.44 -1.56 -1.17
C ALA A 261 0.63 -2.91 -1.88
N THR A 262 -0.43 -3.71 -2.00
CA THR A 262 -0.41 -4.97 -2.77
C THR A 262 -0.19 -4.74 -4.26
N TRP A 263 -0.80 -3.70 -4.85
CA TRP A 263 -0.61 -3.42 -6.27
C TRP A 263 0.85 -3.08 -6.58
N VAL A 264 1.47 -2.19 -5.79
CA VAL A 264 2.87 -1.77 -6.01
C VAL A 264 3.86 -2.87 -5.65
N GLU A 265 3.56 -3.67 -4.61
CA GLU A 265 4.28 -4.90 -4.26
C GLU A 265 4.36 -5.87 -5.43
N ASN A 266 3.30 -6.01 -6.22
CA ASN A 266 3.31 -6.87 -7.40
C ASN A 266 3.92 -6.20 -8.64
N PHE A 267 3.83 -4.88 -8.74
CA PHE A 267 4.29 -4.12 -9.92
C PHE A 267 5.80 -3.93 -9.94
N LEU A 268 6.36 -3.38 -8.86
CA LEU A 268 7.74 -2.88 -8.87
C LEU A 268 8.78 -4.01 -8.89
N PRO A 269 8.63 -5.10 -8.11
CA PRO A 269 9.57 -6.23 -8.19
C PRO A 269 9.54 -6.90 -9.57
N ALA A 270 8.37 -7.00 -10.20
CA ALA A 270 8.26 -7.54 -11.55
C ALA A 270 9.01 -6.67 -12.56
N LEU A 271 8.86 -5.35 -12.47
CA LEU A 271 9.59 -4.39 -13.29
C LEU A 271 11.11 -4.47 -13.05
N TRP A 272 11.54 -4.47 -11.78
CA TRP A 272 12.94 -4.52 -11.38
C TRP A 272 13.65 -5.80 -11.83
N GLN A 273 12.96 -6.95 -11.74
CA GLN A 273 13.50 -8.26 -12.12
C GLN A 273 13.32 -8.57 -13.61
N GLY A 274 12.59 -7.73 -14.36
CA GLY A 274 12.27 -7.97 -15.77
C GLY A 274 11.40 -9.21 -16.00
N VAL A 275 10.55 -9.57 -15.03
CA VAL A 275 9.65 -10.74 -15.11
C VAL A 275 8.20 -10.32 -15.34
N PRO A 276 7.36 -11.20 -15.94
CA PRO A 276 5.94 -10.90 -16.07
C PRO A 276 5.30 -10.66 -14.70
N ARG A 277 4.58 -9.54 -14.60
CA ARG A 277 3.81 -9.22 -13.41
C ARG A 277 2.76 -10.29 -13.14
N ARG A 278 2.68 -10.75 -11.89
CA ARG A 278 1.64 -11.64 -11.41
C ARG A 278 0.81 -10.90 -10.37
N PHE A 279 -0.48 -10.79 -10.63
CA PHE A 279 -1.42 -10.33 -9.62
C PHE A 279 -1.66 -11.46 -8.62
N SER A 280 -1.78 -11.09 -7.35
CA SER A 280 -2.01 -12.05 -6.27
C SER A 280 -3.44 -12.60 -6.32
N HIS A 281 -4.39 -11.77 -6.76
CA HIS A 281 -5.81 -12.11 -6.70
C HIS A 281 -6.52 -11.99 -8.04
N ARG A 282 -7.53 -12.85 -8.21
CA ARG A 282 -8.49 -12.83 -9.32
C ARG A 282 -9.91 -12.70 -8.77
N LEU A 283 -10.78 -12.03 -9.53
CA LEU A 283 -12.18 -11.87 -9.13
C LEU A 283 -12.90 -13.22 -8.99
N GLU A 284 -12.57 -14.19 -9.85
CA GLU A 284 -13.16 -15.54 -9.77
C GLU A 284 -12.86 -16.23 -8.43
N ASP A 285 -11.64 -16.09 -7.92
CA ASP A 285 -11.20 -16.69 -6.67
C ASP A 285 -11.88 -16.00 -5.48
N VAL A 286 -11.99 -14.68 -5.51
CA VAL A 286 -12.74 -13.91 -4.50
C VAL A 286 -14.22 -14.31 -4.48
N VAL A 287 -14.87 -14.39 -5.64
CA VAL A 287 -16.28 -14.83 -5.73
C VAL A 287 -16.45 -16.25 -5.23
N LYS A 288 -15.51 -17.15 -5.56
CA LYS A 288 -15.50 -18.53 -5.06
C LYS A 288 -15.36 -18.59 -3.54
N ALA A 289 -14.45 -17.80 -2.97
CA ALA A 289 -14.28 -17.70 -1.51
C ALA A 289 -15.55 -17.18 -0.83
N VAL A 290 -16.18 -16.11 -1.35
CA VAL A 290 -17.44 -15.59 -0.80
C VAL A 290 -18.56 -16.65 -0.85
N LYS A 291 -18.69 -17.38 -1.96
CA LYS A 291 -19.66 -18.49 -2.07
C LYS A 291 -19.34 -19.65 -1.11
N GLY A 292 -18.06 -19.87 -0.82
CA GLY A 292 -17.54 -20.89 0.07
C GLY A 292 -17.60 -20.55 1.56
N LEU A 293 -18.15 -19.39 1.95
CA LEU A 293 -18.23 -18.97 3.36
C LEU A 293 -18.82 -20.09 4.25
N PRO A 294 -18.12 -20.46 5.35
CA PRO A 294 -18.52 -21.56 6.20
C PRO A 294 -19.85 -21.28 6.91
N PRO A 295 -20.69 -22.30 7.16
CA PRO A 295 -21.97 -22.12 7.85
C PRO A 295 -21.82 -21.66 9.31
N GLN A 296 -20.63 -21.80 9.90
CA GLN A 296 -20.30 -21.33 11.25
C GLN A 296 -20.18 -19.79 11.34
N VAL A 297 -20.04 -19.10 10.21
CA VAL A 297 -20.04 -17.63 10.18
C VAL A 297 -21.44 -17.14 10.57
N PRO A 298 -21.57 -16.24 11.57
CA PRO A 298 -22.86 -15.66 11.93
C PRO A 298 -23.55 -15.03 10.72
N ASN A 299 -24.82 -15.38 10.49
CA ASN A 299 -25.60 -14.92 9.34
C ASN A 299 -24.94 -15.18 7.97
N ALA A 300 -24.16 -16.27 7.82
CA ALA A 300 -23.39 -16.60 6.61
C ALA A 300 -24.14 -16.37 5.29
N LYS A 301 -25.44 -16.73 5.22
CA LYS A 301 -26.27 -16.50 4.02
C LYS A 301 -26.41 -15.01 3.69
N ARG A 302 -26.76 -14.18 4.67
CA ARG A 302 -26.93 -12.73 4.49
C ARG A 302 -25.59 -12.07 4.18
N VAL A 303 -24.53 -12.49 4.86
CA VAL A 303 -23.16 -12.01 4.61
C VAL A 303 -22.74 -12.31 3.17
N ARG A 304 -22.97 -13.55 2.71
CA ARG A 304 -22.69 -13.98 1.33
C ARG A 304 -23.47 -13.16 0.31
N GLU A 305 -24.78 -12.98 0.51
CA GLU A 305 -25.63 -12.17 -0.39
C GLU A 305 -25.17 -10.70 -0.45
N ALA A 306 -24.83 -10.12 0.70
CA ALA A 306 -24.34 -8.74 0.78
C ALA A 306 -22.98 -8.57 0.08
N LEU A 307 -22.05 -9.49 0.31
CA LEU A 307 -20.73 -9.46 -0.36
C LEU A 307 -20.87 -9.65 -1.87
N LEU A 308 -21.66 -10.61 -2.35
CA LEU A 308 -21.86 -10.82 -3.78
C LEU A 308 -22.49 -9.59 -4.46
N THR A 309 -23.46 -8.95 -3.80
CA THR A 309 -24.06 -7.70 -4.29
C THR A 309 -23.03 -6.57 -4.31
N SER A 310 -22.19 -6.46 -3.28
CA SER A 310 -21.13 -5.45 -3.20
C SER A 310 -20.09 -5.64 -4.30
N LEU A 311 -19.65 -6.88 -4.54
CA LEU A 311 -18.74 -7.21 -5.64
C LEU A 311 -19.36 -6.88 -7.00
N GLN A 312 -20.66 -7.10 -7.19
CA GLN A 312 -21.36 -6.70 -8.41
C GLN A 312 -21.34 -5.18 -8.61
N TRP A 313 -21.54 -4.39 -7.57
CA TRP A 313 -21.46 -2.92 -7.67
C TRP A 313 -20.04 -2.43 -7.93
N LEU A 314 -19.02 -3.07 -7.35
CA LEU A 314 -17.61 -2.68 -7.52
C LEU A 314 -17.03 -3.07 -8.89
N PHE A 315 -17.40 -4.25 -9.40
CA PHE A 315 -16.78 -4.89 -10.57
C PHE A 315 -17.73 -5.10 -11.75
N GLY A 316 -18.98 -4.64 -11.67
CA GLY A 316 -19.97 -4.73 -12.76
C GLY A 316 -19.58 -3.95 -14.03
N GLU A 317 -20.41 -3.93 -15.07
CA GLU A 317 -20.10 -3.19 -16.31
C GLU A 317 -20.47 -1.70 -16.23
N ASP A 318 -21.48 -1.35 -15.46
CA ASP A 318 -21.97 0.03 -15.33
C ASP A 318 -21.21 0.82 -14.26
N MET A 319 -21.24 2.15 -14.36
CA MET A 319 -20.78 3.03 -13.29
C MET A 319 -21.78 2.95 -12.12
N PRO A 320 -21.37 2.49 -10.92
CA PRO A 320 -22.26 2.51 -9.77
C PRO A 320 -22.56 3.96 -9.36
N ALA A 321 -23.75 4.22 -8.84
CA ALA A 321 -24.01 5.48 -8.17
C ALA A 321 -23.11 5.62 -6.93
N SER A 322 -22.69 6.84 -6.58
CA SER A 322 -21.71 7.06 -5.50
C SER A 322 -22.13 6.45 -4.15
N HIS A 323 -23.43 6.46 -3.84
CA HIS A 323 -23.94 5.81 -2.63
C HIS A 323 -23.85 4.28 -2.69
N GLN A 324 -24.01 3.66 -3.87
CA GLN A 324 -23.86 2.21 -4.03
C GLN A 324 -22.40 1.80 -3.86
N ALA A 325 -21.47 2.59 -4.42
CA ALA A 325 -20.03 2.38 -4.21
C ALA A 325 -19.68 2.47 -2.71
N LEU A 326 -20.17 3.49 -2.01
CA LEU A 326 -19.97 3.63 -0.57
C LEU A 326 -20.53 2.44 0.23
N GLN A 327 -21.77 2.03 -0.05
CA GLN A 327 -22.36 0.87 0.62
C GLN A 327 -21.57 -0.42 0.36
N ALA A 328 -21.11 -0.63 -0.87
CA ALA A 328 -20.30 -1.80 -1.21
C ALA A 328 -18.99 -1.85 -0.42
N VAL A 329 -18.23 -0.75 -0.36
CA VAL A 329 -16.95 -0.72 0.36
C VAL A 329 -17.13 -0.86 1.87
N ILE A 330 -18.19 -0.28 2.45
CA ILE A 330 -18.52 -0.44 3.87
C ILE A 330 -18.84 -1.89 4.20
N VAL A 331 -19.62 -2.58 3.34
CA VAL A 331 -19.92 -3.99 3.53
C VAL A 331 -18.64 -4.82 3.47
N VAL A 332 -17.77 -4.60 2.47
CA VAL A 332 -16.49 -5.31 2.36
C VAL A 332 -15.62 -5.08 3.60
N ALA A 333 -15.44 -3.83 4.03
CA ALA A 333 -14.60 -3.47 5.17
C ALA A 333 -15.12 -4.06 6.49
N ASN A 334 -16.43 -3.94 6.77
CA ASN A 334 -17.02 -4.43 8.00
C ASN A 334 -17.05 -5.96 8.08
N VAL A 335 -17.41 -6.62 6.97
CA VAL A 335 -17.48 -8.08 6.92
C VAL A 335 -16.08 -8.69 6.99
N SER A 336 -15.08 -8.10 6.34
CA SER A 336 -13.71 -8.64 6.33
C SER A 336 -13.24 -8.97 7.75
N LEU A 337 -13.35 -8.02 8.69
CA LEU A 337 -12.86 -8.20 10.07
C LEU A 337 -13.44 -9.43 10.79
N GLU A 338 -14.69 -9.79 10.53
CA GLU A 338 -15.35 -10.93 11.18
C GLU A 338 -14.93 -12.29 10.59
N VAL A 339 -14.40 -12.30 9.37
CA VAL A 339 -14.07 -13.52 8.61
C VAL A 339 -12.67 -13.46 7.97
N ASP A 340 -11.79 -12.62 8.49
CA ASP A 340 -10.44 -12.41 7.98
C ASP A 340 -9.62 -13.71 8.01
N GLU A 341 -9.76 -14.52 9.06
CA GLU A 341 -9.10 -15.82 9.17
C GLU A 341 -9.51 -16.76 8.03
N TYR A 342 -10.81 -16.81 7.74
CA TYR A 342 -11.32 -17.61 6.63
C TYR A 342 -10.75 -17.12 5.29
N PHE A 343 -10.85 -15.83 5.00
CA PHE A 343 -10.33 -15.29 3.74
C PHE A 343 -8.81 -15.44 3.63
N GLY A 344 -8.07 -15.21 4.72
CA GLY A 344 -6.63 -15.46 4.79
C GLY A 344 -6.27 -16.90 4.44
N SER A 345 -7.05 -17.88 4.91
CA SER A 345 -6.78 -19.29 4.61
C SER A 345 -7.02 -19.68 3.13
N VAL A 346 -7.98 -19.05 2.45
CA VAL A 346 -8.39 -19.44 1.08
C VAL A 346 -7.86 -18.52 -0.02
N LEU A 347 -7.57 -17.25 0.29
CA LEU A 347 -7.00 -16.26 -0.62
C LEU A 347 -5.52 -15.98 -0.32
N GLY A 348 -4.99 -16.46 0.80
CA GLY A 348 -3.64 -16.14 1.27
C GLY A 348 -3.55 -14.79 2.00
N GLN A 349 -4.58 -13.93 1.88
CA GLN A 349 -4.67 -12.63 2.54
C GLN A 349 -6.13 -12.30 2.91
N PRO A 350 -6.36 -11.38 3.86
CA PRO A 350 -7.69 -10.88 4.18
C PRO A 350 -8.41 -10.29 2.96
N LEU A 351 -9.75 -10.32 2.96
CA LEU A 351 -10.56 -9.93 1.79
C LEU A 351 -10.27 -8.50 1.31
N ARG A 352 -9.98 -7.57 2.24
CA ARG A 352 -9.62 -6.18 1.90
C ARG A 352 -8.42 -6.06 0.94
N TYR A 353 -7.40 -6.92 1.08
CA TYR A 353 -6.23 -6.93 0.20
C TYR A 353 -6.64 -7.35 -1.21
N ALA A 354 -7.40 -8.45 -1.30
CA ALA A 354 -7.87 -8.98 -2.57
C ALA A 354 -8.79 -8.00 -3.31
N VAL A 355 -9.78 -7.43 -2.63
CA VAL A 355 -10.72 -6.47 -3.24
C VAL A 355 -9.99 -5.16 -3.59
N GLY A 356 -9.12 -4.67 -2.71
CA GLY A 356 -8.30 -3.48 -2.97
C GLY A 356 -7.43 -3.66 -4.22
N GLU A 357 -6.65 -4.74 -4.29
CA GLU A 357 -5.81 -5.02 -5.46
C GLU A 357 -6.65 -5.12 -6.74
N LEU A 358 -7.80 -5.80 -6.71
CA LEU A 358 -8.69 -5.90 -7.87
C LEU A 358 -9.23 -4.54 -8.32
N LEU A 359 -9.50 -3.60 -7.40
CA LEU A 359 -9.89 -2.22 -7.76
C LEU A 359 -8.73 -1.49 -8.46
N TYR A 360 -7.49 -1.66 -7.97
CA TYR A 360 -6.31 -1.09 -8.63
C TYR A 360 -6.02 -1.75 -10.00
N GLN A 361 -6.23 -3.06 -10.15
CA GLN A 361 -6.17 -3.75 -11.44
C GLN A 361 -7.20 -3.21 -12.42
N GLN A 362 -8.44 -3.04 -11.94
CA GLN A 362 -9.54 -2.50 -12.72
C GLN A 362 -9.23 -1.07 -13.20
N ALA A 363 -8.67 -0.25 -12.31
CA ALA A 363 -8.25 1.11 -12.59
C ALA A 363 -7.11 1.13 -13.62
N GLU A 364 -6.03 0.37 -13.41
CA GLU A 364 -4.87 0.31 -14.30
C GLU A 364 -5.26 -0.01 -15.74
N ALA A 365 -6.18 -0.95 -15.95
CA ALA A 365 -6.67 -1.30 -17.29
C ALA A 365 -7.38 -0.15 -18.02
N ARG A 366 -7.78 0.90 -17.30
CA ARG A 366 -8.55 2.05 -17.80
C ARG A 366 -7.80 3.37 -17.79
N VAL A 367 -6.88 3.54 -16.84
CA VAL A 367 -6.13 4.78 -16.64
C VAL A 367 -4.64 4.63 -16.96
N GLY A 368 -4.13 3.40 -17.06
CA GLY A 368 -2.72 3.11 -17.29
C GLY A 368 -1.88 3.06 -16.01
N ALA A 369 -0.84 2.21 -16.00
CA ALA A 369 -0.02 1.93 -14.82
C ALA A 369 0.69 3.17 -14.26
N TYR A 370 1.17 4.07 -15.12
CA TYR A 370 1.89 5.27 -14.71
C TYR A 370 1.01 6.23 -13.90
N ALA A 371 -0.31 6.24 -14.15
CA ALA A 371 -1.23 7.12 -13.44
C ALA A 371 -1.63 6.58 -12.04
N MET A 372 -1.26 5.33 -11.70
CA MET A 372 -1.76 4.64 -10.50
C MET A 372 -1.36 5.28 -9.17
N PRO A 373 -0.10 5.72 -8.93
CA PRO A 373 0.23 6.41 -7.68
C PRO A 373 -0.62 7.68 -7.50
N TYR A 374 -0.89 8.39 -8.59
CA TYR A 374 -1.67 9.62 -8.57
C TYR A 374 -3.16 9.36 -8.36
N LEU A 375 -3.68 8.26 -8.91
CA LEU A 375 -5.03 7.78 -8.60
C LEU A 375 -5.14 7.47 -7.10
N ALA A 376 -4.14 6.80 -6.51
CA ALA A 376 -4.10 6.53 -5.08
C ALA A 376 -4.11 7.83 -4.25
N LEU A 377 -3.32 8.83 -4.65
CA LEU A 377 -3.33 10.16 -4.02
C LEU A 377 -4.68 10.88 -4.15
N ILE A 378 -5.38 10.75 -5.28
CA ILE A 378 -6.73 11.31 -5.45
C ILE A 378 -7.73 10.57 -4.56
N ALA A 379 -7.68 9.24 -4.50
CA ALA A 379 -8.55 8.46 -3.62
C ALA A 379 -8.33 8.86 -2.15
N ALA A 380 -7.07 9.00 -1.74
CA ALA A 380 -6.65 9.40 -0.39
C ALA A 380 -6.65 10.93 -0.14
N ASN A 381 -7.17 11.74 -1.06
CA ASN A 381 -7.26 13.20 -0.89
C ASN A 381 -8.50 13.60 -0.08
N VAL A 382 -8.57 13.11 1.15
CA VAL A 382 -9.69 13.31 2.08
C VAL A 382 -9.17 13.97 3.36
N ASP A 383 -9.84 15.04 3.79
CA ASP A 383 -9.64 15.64 5.11
C ASP A 383 -11.01 15.83 5.79
N PRO A 384 -11.44 14.88 6.66
CA PRO A 384 -12.67 15.05 7.43
C PRO A 384 -12.46 15.92 8.67
N GLN A 385 -11.24 16.44 8.89
CA GLN A 385 -10.85 17.25 10.05
C GLN A 385 -11.25 16.61 11.39
N PRO A 386 -10.86 15.36 11.66
CA PRO A 386 -11.32 14.59 12.82
C PRO A 386 -10.98 15.28 14.15
N GLU A 387 -9.94 16.10 14.19
CA GLU A 387 -9.58 16.89 15.36
C GLU A 387 -10.57 18.01 15.72
N GLN A 388 -11.44 18.40 14.78
CA GLN A 388 -12.41 19.50 14.92
C GLN A 388 -13.85 19.04 15.12
N ILE A 389 -14.13 17.74 14.97
CA ILE A 389 -15.48 17.18 15.03
C ILE A 389 -15.60 16.05 16.06
N GLY A 390 -16.83 15.78 16.50
CA GLY A 390 -17.12 14.67 17.40
C GLY A 390 -16.96 13.31 16.70
N LEU A 391 -16.78 12.24 17.49
CA LEU A 391 -16.65 10.88 16.96
C LEU A 391 -17.89 10.44 16.17
N SER A 392 -19.10 10.81 16.61
CA SER A 392 -20.34 10.48 15.91
C SER A 392 -20.38 11.17 14.55
N ASP A 393 -20.08 12.47 14.49
CA ASP A 393 -20.06 13.23 13.25
C ASP A 393 -19.02 12.67 12.26
N LEU A 394 -17.83 12.30 12.76
CA LEU A 394 -16.80 11.66 11.93
C LEU A 394 -17.30 10.33 11.34
N ARG A 395 -17.94 9.49 12.17
CA ARG A 395 -18.53 8.23 11.71
C ARG A 395 -19.61 8.47 10.66
N ASP A 396 -20.49 9.43 10.89
CA ASP A 396 -21.58 9.77 9.98
C ASP A 396 -21.04 10.31 8.66
N LEU A 397 -20.04 11.20 8.68
CA LEU A 397 -19.39 11.70 7.47
C LEU A 397 -18.77 10.54 6.66
N LEU A 398 -17.94 9.70 7.28
CA LEU A 398 -17.26 8.59 6.59
C LEU A 398 -18.23 7.51 6.08
N SER A 399 -19.42 7.38 6.67
CA SER A 399 -20.41 6.35 6.31
C SER A 399 -21.56 6.85 5.41
N SER A 400 -21.73 8.17 5.27
CA SER A 400 -22.81 8.78 4.47
C SER A 400 -22.32 9.59 3.27
N ARG A 401 -21.05 10.02 3.25
CA ARG A 401 -20.49 10.86 2.18
C ARG A 401 -19.43 10.12 1.35
N PRO A 402 -19.78 9.66 0.13
CA PRO A 402 -18.84 8.94 -0.72
C PRO A 402 -17.60 9.76 -1.09
N ASP A 403 -17.74 11.08 -1.19
CA ASP A 403 -16.64 12.00 -1.51
C ASP A 403 -15.63 12.19 -0.36
N LEU A 404 -16.01 11.81 0.87
CA LEU A 404 -15.16 11.82 2.05
C LEU A 404 -14.73 10.42 2.50
N ASN A 405 -15.13 9.36 1.79
CA ASN A 405 -14.70 8.00 2.09
C ASN A 405 -13.64 7.56 1.07
N PRO A 406 -12.38 7.35 1.47
CA PRO A 406 -11.30 7.10 0.52
C PRO A 406 -11.46 5.79 -0.26
N ASP A 407 -12.04 4.76 0.35
CA ASP A 407 -12.33 3.50 -0.34
C ASP A 407 -13.46 3.66 -1.39
N ALA A 408 -14.49 4.45 -1.08
CA ALA A 408 -15.55 4.78 -2.05
C ALA A 408 -15.00 5.60 -3.22
N ARG A 409 -14.09 6.54 -2.94
CA ARG A 409 -13.39 7.30 -3.98
C ARG A 409 -12.57 6.38 -4.88
N LEU A 410 -11.80 5.44 -4.33
CA LEU A 410 -11.08 4.42 -5.11
C LEU A 410 -12.05 3.61 -5.98
N ALA A 411 -13.16 3.14 -5.41
CA ALA A 411 -14.15 2.37 -6.14
C ALA A 411 -14.68 3.15 -7.36
N LEU A 412 -15.01 4.43 -7.21
CA LEU A 412 -15.44 5.30 -8.30
C LEU A 412 -14.31 5.56 -9.32
N LEU A 413 -13.11 5.90 -8.86
CA LEU A 413 -11.95 6.15 -9.72
C LEU A 413 -11.57 4.92 -10.56
N SER A 414 -11.74 3.71 -10.02
CA SER A 414 -11.45 2.46 -10.73
C SER A 414 -12.31 2.24 -11.97
N ARG A 415 -13.41 2.99 -12.10
CA ARG A 415 -14.34 2.94 -13.23
C ARG A 415 -14.06 4.00 -14.28
N LEU A 416 -13.31 5.03 -13.92
CA LEU A 416 -12.94 6.10 -14.83
C LEU A 416 -12.03 5.56 -15.92
N LYS A 417 -12.35 5.87 -17.18
CA LYS A 417 -11.56 5.44 -18.34
C LYS A 417 -11.02 6.64 -19.06
N LEU A 418 -9.70 6.79 -19.13
CA LEU A 418 -9.06 7.88 -19.84
C LEU A 418 -9.10 7.68 -21.35
N GLU A 419 -9.10 8.78 -22.08
CA GLU A 419 -8.87 8.79 -23.53
C GLU A 419 -7.39 8.52 -23.81
N ASN A 420 -6.51 9.10 -23.00
CA ASN A 420 -5.06 8.89 -23.07
C ASN A 420 -4.60 8.17 -21.79
N PRO A 421 -4.38 6.84 -21.84
CA PRO A 421 -3.78 6.12 -20.71
C PRO A 421 -2.47 6.78 -20.27
N ASN A 422 -2.21 6.78 -18.96
CA ASN A 422 -1.09 7.42 -18.28
C ASN A 422 -1.14 8.97 -18.22
N ASP A 423 -2.19 9.63 -18.73
CA ASP A 423 -2.33 11.07 -18.57
C ASP A 423 -2.88 11.45 -17.18
N VAL A 424 -1.96 11.84 -16.28
CA VAL A 424 -2.27 12.27 -14.90
C VAL A 424 -3.11 13.55 -14.86
N ALA A 425 -2.91 14.47 -15.81
CA ALA A 425 -3.69 15.71 -15.86
C ALA A 425 -5.12 15.42 -16.35
N GLU A 426 -5.29 14.50 -17.30
CA GLU A 426 -6.61 14.00 -17.70
C GLU A 426 -7.32 13.32 -16.53
N LEU A 427 -6.63 12.41 -15.83
CA LEU A 427 -7.14 11.74 -14.62
C LEU A 427 -7.64 12.76 -13.59
N ALA A 428 -6.80 13.74 -13.23
CA ALA A 428 -7.16 14.80 -12.29
C ALA A 428 -8.41 15.56 -12.74
N ARG A 429 -8.43 16.07 -13.99
CA ARG A 429 -9.56 16.86 -14.52
C ARG A 429 -10.86 16.07 -14.52
N ARG A 430 -10.82 14.79 -14.91
CA ARG A 430 -12.01 13.95 -15.01
C ARG A 430 -12.52 13.47 -13.65
N ALA A 431 -11.63 13.19 -12.70
CA ALA A 431 -12.02 12.93 -11.31
C ALA A 431 -12.84 14.09 -10.72
N GLU A 432 -12.47 15.34 -11.01
CA GLU A 432 -13.26 16.50 -10.58
C GLU A 432 -14.58 16.62 -11.36
N ALA A 433 -14.51 16.57 -12.69
CA ALA A 433 -15.65 16.89 -13.55
C ALA A 433 -16.75 15.81 -13.53
N GLU A 434 -16.38 14.53 -13.52
CA GLU A 434 -17.32 13.41 -13.64
C GLU A 434 -17.70 12.81 -12.29
N LEU A 435 -16.78 12.82 -11.32
CA LEU A 435 -16.97 12.17 -10.03
C LEU A 435 -17.16 13.17 -8.87
N SER A 436 -17.05 14.47 -9.14
CA SER A 436 -17.10 15.55 -8.12
C SER A 436 -16.08 15.36 -6.98
N LEU A 437 -14.95 14.72 -7.26
CA LEU A 437 -13.92 14.46 -6.24
C LEU A 437 -12.96 15.64 -6.12
N THR A 438 -12.52 15.92 -4.90
CA THR A 438 -11.44 16.89 -4.66
C THR A 438 -10.09 16.32 -5.08
N VAL A 439 -9.32 17.03 -5.91
CA VAL A 439 -8.03 16.54 -6.40
C VAL A 439 -6.86 17.31 -5.75
N PRO A 440 -5.74 16.65 -5.39
CA PRO A 440 -4.57 17.34 -4.86
C PRO A 440 -4.11 18.47 -5.81
N PRO A 441 -3.88 19.71 -5.31
CA PRO A 441 -3.53 20.85 -6.17
C PRO A 441 -2.31 20.61 -7.06
N VAL A 442 -1.33 19.84 -6.55
CA VAL A 442 -0.09 19.52 -7.26
C VAL A 442 -0.29 18.69 -8.53
N LEU A 443 -1.40 17.94 -8.65
CA LEU A 443 -1.72 17.18 -9.86
C LEU A 443 -2.31 18.07 -10.96
N LYS A 444 -2.80 19.26 -10.61
CA LYS A 444 -3.34 20.24 -11.57
C LYS A 444 -2.26 21.14 -12.15
N GLN A 445 -1.20 21.37 -11.38
CA GLN A 445 -0.08 22.25 -11.73
C GLN A 445 1.22 21.48 -11.45
N PRO A 446 1.68 20.66 -12.41
CA PRO A 446 2.93 19.94 -12.24
C PRO A 446 4.08 20.90 -11.97
N ARG A 447 5.02 20.46 -11.13
CA ARG A 447 6.23 21.22 -10.80
C ARG A 447 7.02 21.52 -12.07
N LYS A 448 7.60 22.72 -12.17
CA LYS A 448 8.57 23.00 -13.23
C LYS A 448 9.81 22.16 -12.95
N GLU A 449 10.25 21.36 -13.92
CA GLU A 449 11.51 20.65 -13.84
C GLU A 449 12.65 21.68 -13.73
N GLU A 450 13.31 21.73 -12.57
CA GLU A 450 14.58 22.42 -12.44
C GLU A 450 15.63 21.56 -13.16
N ARG A 451 16.11 22.06 -14.30
CA ARG A 451 17.07 21.39 -15.17
C ARG A 451 18.50 21.50 -14.66
#